data_AF-A0A367RZC3-F1
#
_entry.id   AF-A0A367RZC3-F1
#
_cell.length_a   1.000
_cell.length_b   1.000
_cell.length_c   1.000
_cell.angle_alpha   90.00
_cell.angle_beta   90.00
_cell.angle_gamma   90.00
#
_symmetry.space_group_name_H-M   'P 1'
#
loop_
_entity.id
_entity.type
_entity.pdbx_description
1 polymer ?
#
loop_
_entity_poly.entity_id
_entity_poly.type
_entity_poly.pdbx_seq_one_letter_code
_entity_poly.pdbx_strand_id
1 'polypeptide(L)' 'MGKRKLKPGDRVVFESHDEQCKPFQQFGTVKHYVYPDFHPNGYIEVVDSDGDTILYGNAGKGIQKVK' A
#
# COMPACT_ATOMS: atom_id res chain seq x y z
N MET A 1 1.35 -21.18 -0.03
CA MET A 1 1.94 -20.07 -0.82
C MET A 1 2.03 -18.84 0.06
N GLY A 2 3.21 -18.51 0.56
CA GLY A 2 3.38 -17.35 1.46
C GLY A 2 3.05 -16.06 0.71
N LYS A 3 2.14 -15.25 1.25
CA LYS A 3 1.91 -13.88 0.77
C LYS A 3 3.26 -13.18 0.76
N ARG A 4 3.81 -12.88 -0.42
CA ARG A 4 5.06 -12.11 -0.53
C ARG A 4 4.83 -10.79 0.19
N LYS A 5 5.43 -10.64 1.38
CA LYS A 5 5.34 -9.42 2.19
C LYS A 5 6.01 -8.29 1.39
N LEU A 6 5.30 -7.18 1.24
CA LEU A 6 5.84 -5.96 0.66
C LEU A 6 6.96 -5.44 1.57
N LYS A 7 7.93 -4.75 0.99
CA LYS A 7 9.07 -4.17 1.71
C LYS A 7 9.18 -2.68 1.43
N PRO A 8 9.77 -1.89 2.36
CA PRO A 8 10.16 -0.51 2.05
C PRO A 8 10.95 -0.44 0.74
N GLY A 9 10.59 0.52 -0.12
CA GLY A 9 11.13 0.69 -1.47
C GLY A 9 10.38 -0.08 -2.57
N ASP A 10 9.47 -0.99 -2.23
CA ASP A 10 8.63 -1.64 -3.23
C ASP A 10 7.66 -0.62 -3.85
N ARG A 11 7.59 -0.59 -5.18
CA ARG A 11 6.55 0.14 -5.89
C ARG A 11 5.27 -0.68 -5.90
N VAL A 12 4.15 -0.04 -5.57
CA VAL A 12 2.84 -0.69 -5.46
C VAL A 12 1.77 0.06 -6.23
N VAL A 13 0.72 -0.66 -6.59
CA VAL A 13 -0.53 -0.15 -7.14
C VAL A 13 -1.69 -0.58 -6.24
N PHE A 14 -2.64 0.32 -6.04
CA PHE A 14 -3.84 0.09 -5.24
C PHE A 14 -5.01 0.92 -5.77
N GLU A 15 -6.23 0.54 -5.41
CA GLU A 15 -7.43 1.30 -5.74
C GLU A 15 -7.62 2.46 -4.76
N SER A 16 -7.87 3.64 -5.30
CA SER A 16 -8.21 4.87 -4.58
C SER A 16 -9.49 5.48 -5.16
N HIS A 17 -10.01 6.54 -4.56
CA HIS A 17 -11.27 7.15 -4.95
C HIS A 17 -11.11 8.66 -5.06
N ASP A 18 -11.68 9.25 -6.11
CA ASP A 18 -11.71 10.71 -6.28
C ASP A 18 -12.77 11.36 -5.38
N GLU A 19 -12.92 12.69 -5.48
CA GLU A 19 -13.91 13.46 -4.72
C GLU A 19 -15.36 13.03 -4.98
N GLN A 20 -15.63 12.35 -6.11
CA GLN A 20 -16.93 11.81 -6.49
C GLN A 20 -17.08 10.33 -6.12
N CYS A 21 -16.15 9.78 -5.32
CA CYS A 21 -16.06 8.36 -5.00
C CYS A 21 -15.92 7.45 -6.24
N LYS A 22 -15.37 7.95 -7.35
CA LYS A 22 -15.07 7.10 -8.51
C LYS A 22 -13.72 6.40 -8.29
N PRO A 23 -13.67 5.07 -8.51
CA PRO A 23 -12.44 4.31 -8.29
C PRO A 23 -11.41 4.62 -9.38
N PHE A 24 -10.15 4.73 -8.99
CA PHE A 24 -9.00 4.83 -9.89
C PHE A 24 -7.79 4.07 -9.33
N GLN A 25 -6.83 3.74 -10.20
CA GLN A 25 -5.58 3.11 -9.77
C GLN A 25 -4.56 4.17 -9.38
N GLN A 26 -4.07 4.09 -8.16
CA GLN A 26 -3.01 4.94 -7.64
C GLN A 26 -1.73 4.14 -7.44
N PHE A 27 -0.60 4.79 -7.69
CA PHE A 27 0.73 4.20 -7.58
C PHE A 27 1.51 4.92 -6.49
N GLY A 28 2.38 4.17 -5.80
CA GLY A 28 3.32 4.76 -4.85
C GLY A 28 4.41 3.80 -4.44
N THR A 29 5.21 4.23 -3.49
CA THR A 29 6.35 3.48 -2.94
C THR A 29 6.08 3.18 -1.48
N VAL A 30 6.31 1.94 -1.06
CA VAL A 30 6.20 1.56 0.35
C VAL A 30 7.29 2.28 1.14
N LYS A 31 6.89 3.11 2.09
CA LYS A 31 7.81 3.79 3.02
C LYS A 31 8.01 2.96 4.28
N HIS A 32 6.91 2.45 4.85
CA HIS A 32 6.94 1.67 6.07
C HIS A 32 6.02 0.46 5.98
N TYR A 33 6.44 -0.66 6.57
CA TYR A 33 5.63 -1.86 6.67
C TYR A 33 5.76 -2.42 8.09
N VAL A 34 4.66 -2.44 8.83
CA VAL A 34 4.60 -2.98 10.19
C VAL A 34 3.86 -4.30 10.15
N TYR A 35 4.39 -5.30 10.83
CA TYR A 35 3.70 -6.58 11.02
C TYR A 35 3.44 -6.78 12.52
N PRO A 36 2.32 -6.26 13.05
CA PRO A 36 1.92 -6.55 14.42
C PRO A 36 1.42 -8.00 14.51
N ASP A 37 1.73 -8.68 15.60
CA ASP A 37 1.29 -10.07 15.83
C ASP A 37 -0.25 -10.23 15.78
N PHE A 38 -0.99 -9.15 16.03
CA PHE A 38 -2.45 -9.12 16.03
C PHE A 38 -3.10 -8.72 14.69
N HIS A 39 -2.33 -8.36 13.65
CA HIS A 39 -2.87 -8.09 12.31
C HIS A 39 -2.32 -9.08 11.27
N PRO A 40 -3.17 -9.96 10.70
CA PRO A 40 -2.71 -11.04 9.83
C PRO A 40 -2.07 -10.57 8.51
N ASN A 41 -2.30 -9.31 8.12
CA ASN A 41 -1.69 -8.71 6.92
C ASN A 41 -0.68 -7.60 7.24
N GLY A 42 -0.63 -7.11 8.49
CA GLY A 42 0.15 -5.92 8.83
C GLY A 42 -0.44 -4.59 8.34
N TYR A 43 0.30 -3.53 8.61
CA TYR A 43 0.03 -2.16 8.19
C TYR A 43 1.11 -1.68 7.23
N ILE A 44 0.73 -0.77 6.34
CA ILE A 44 1.62 -0.20 5.35
C ILE A 44 1.41 1.29 5.24
N GLU A 45 2.51 2.01 5.07
CA GLU A 45 2.56 3.39 4.64
C GLU A 45 3.11 3.42 3.21
N VAL A 46 2.38 4.03 2.30
CA VAL A 46 2.78 4.27 0.92
C VAL A 46 2.85 5.77 0.69
N VAL A 47 3.94 6.20 0.06
CA VAL A 47 4.17 7.58 -0.35
C VAL A 47 4.17 7.73 -1.87
N ASP A 48 3.89 8.94 -2.36
CA ASP A 48 4.06 9.29 -3.76
C ASP A 48 5.52 9.64 -4.11
N SER A 49 5.73 10.28 -5.26
CA SER A 49 7.05 10.73 -5.73
C SER A 49 7.63 11.89 -4.92
N ASP A 50 6.79 12.69 -4.29
CA ASP A 50 7.18 13.87 -3.51
C ASP A 50 7.43 13.50 -2.04
N GLY A 51 7.04 12.28 -1.64
CA GLY A 51 7.23 11.74 -0.30
C GLY A 51 6.01 11.89 0.59
N ASP A 52 4.89 12.37 0.03
CA ASP A 52 3.64 12.56 0.74
C ASP A 52 2.92 11.24 0.93
N THR A 53 2.37 11.02 2.12
CA THR A 53 1.64 9.80 2.45
C THR A 53 0.30 9.76 1.72
N ILE A 54 0.18 8.84 0.77
CA ILE A 54 -1.02 8.63 -0.03
C ILE A 54 -1.85 7.42 0.40
N LEU A 55 -1.27 6.52 1.19
CA LEU A 55 -1.99 5.41 1.81
C LEU A 55 -1.37 5.07 3.16
N TYR A 56 -2.21 4.97 4.18
CA TYR A 56 -1.84 4.41 5.48
C TYR A 56 -2.93 3.44 5.93
N GLY A 57 -2.63 2.15 5.98
CA GLY A 57 -3.68 1.17 6.26
C GLY A 57 -3.26 -0.29 6.18
N ASN A 58 -4.25 -1.17 6.04
CA ASN A 58 -4.05 -2.63 6.02
C ASN A 58 -3.34 -3.06 4.74
N ALA A 59 -2.19 -3.73 4.89
CA ALA A 59 -1.35 -4.10 3.75
C ALA A 59 -1.93 -5.20 2.84
N GLY A 60 -3.08 -5.78 3.20
CA GLY A 60 -3.68 -6.92 2.49
C GLY A 60 -4.83 -6.60 1.54
N LYS A 61 -5.36 -5.36 1.51
CA LYS A 61 -6.57 -5.05 0.74
C LYS A 61 -6.19 -4.36 -0.58
N GLY A 62 -6.14 -5.11 -1.68
CA GLY A 62 -6.02 -4.56 -3.04
C GLY A 62 -4.66 -3.96 -3.42
N ILE A 63 -3.65 -4.05 -2.54
CA ILE A 63 -2.31 -3.53 -2.80
C ILE A 63 -1.47 -4.60 -3.51
N GLN A 64 -0.95 -4.27 -4.68
CA GLN A 64 -0.16 -5.18 -5.50
C GLN A 64 1.19 -4.57 -5.80
N LYS A 65 2.26 -5.37 -5.70
CA LYS A 65 3.60 -4.94 -6.11
C LYS A 65 3.64 -4.79 -7.64
N VAL A 66 4.13 -3.65 -8.12
CA VAL A 66 4.43 -3.41 -9.54
C VAL A 66 5.73 -4.12 -9.87
N LYS A 67 5.75 -4.85 -10.99
CA LYS A 67 6.92 -5.62 -11.45
C LYS A 67 7.98 -4.74 -12.08
#